data_AF-A0A942NXS1-F1
#
_entry.id   AF-A0A942NXS1-F1
#
_cell.length_a   1.000
_cell.length_b   1.000
_cell.length_c   1.000
_cell.angle_alpha   90.00
_cell.angle_beta   90.00
_cell.angle_gamma   90.00
#
_symmetry.space_group_name_H-M   'P 1'
#
loop_
_entity.id
_entity.type
_entity.pdbx_description
1 polymer ?
#
loop_
_entity_poly.entity_id
_entity_poly.type
_entity_poly.pdbx_seq_one_letter_code
_entity_poly.pdbx_strand_id
1 'polypeptide(L)'
;MDSSDTQVLKILYTGGNFKFIDSLKSKPELFTMILSENSFSCINYLKNNSDVDAIICELNLPGMNALEIFKMLRIQNIHPNKPFLIFSEESSPSFKQEAFKIRISDFYENKVDPEGIYQRITGLIRYLEYFSIDRSLEQVHREYKIPWNKRLFDIFVSSAALLGLSPVFIITAIAIRLESKGKVYYTSKRVGTSYRIFDFYKFRSMRIGADSALQNLKHLNQYELDSEKGEEIEEFCPKCAVLENGETCSSVLFSEGKKICEYWYDETKKRKGSSTFIKIKDDPRVTKVGKFIRNTSIDEIPQLINVLKGDMSIVGNRPLPLYEAELLTSDDWSERFMGPAGITGLWQVEKRGKKGAMSEEERKALDNQYARTYSFWGDIRLILRTIPALFQKENV
;
A
#
# COMPACT_ATOMS: atom_id res chain seq x y z
N MET A 1 28.76 44.13 -6.14
CA MET A 1 27.84 43.38 -5.26
C MET A 1 26.92 42.59 -6.14
N ASP A 2 27.12 41.33 -6.46
CA ASP A 2 28.25 40.40 -6.51
C ASP A 2 27.73 39.37 -7.52
N SER A 3 28.61 38.78 -8.32
CA SER A 3 28.25 37.65 -9.17
C SER A 3 27.57 36.59 -8.30
N SER A 4 26.23 36.53 -8.33
CA SER A 4 25.48 35.50 -7.64
C SER A 4 25.82 34.19 -8.34
N ASP A 5 26.58 33.33 -7.68
CA ASP A 5 26.70 31.93 -8.07
C ASP A 5 25.28 31.38 -8.20
N THR A 6 24.81 31.19 -9.43
CA THR A 6 23.53 30.56 -9.71
C THR A 6 23.64 29.12 -9.26
N GLN A 7 23.07 28.81 -8.09
CA GLN A 7 23.08 27.46 -7.55
C GLN A 7 22.25 26.55 -8.44
N VAL A 8 22.85 25.50 -8.97
CA VAL A 8 22.13 24.46 -9.72
C VAL A 8 21.21 23.72 -8.75
N LEU A 9 19.89 23.78 -8.98
CA LEU A 9 18.88 23.13 -8.15
C LEU A 9 18.77 21.65 -8.48
N LYS A 10 18.87 20.79 -7.47
CA LYS A 10 18.67 19.35 -7.62
C LYS A 10 17.20 19.00 -7.41
N ILE A 11 16.53 18.62 -8.50
CA ILE A 11 15.08 18.40 -8.54
C ILE A 11 14.79 16.91 -8.65
N LEU A 12 13.99 16.37 -7.71
CA LEU A 12 13.35 15.08 -7.91
C LEU A 12 12.04 15.29 -8.66
N TYR A 13 11.96 14.76 -9.87
CA TYR A 13 10.75 14.78 -10.68
C TYR A 13 10.13 13.38 -10.77
N THR A 14 8.85 13.28 -10.44
CA THR A 14 8.06 12.07 -10.56
C THR A 14 6.97 12.30 -11.60
N GLY A 15 7.06 11.61 -12.74
CA GLY A 15 6.19 11.88 -13.87
C GLY A 15 6.69 11.36 -15.22
N GLY A 16 5.80 11.33 -16.20
CA GLY A 16 6.06 10.87 -17.58
C GLY A 16 6.11 11.96 -18.65
N ASN A 17 5.92 13.22 -18.30
CA ASN A 17 5.84 14.34 -19.24
C ASN A 17 7.20 14.71 -19.80
N PHE A 18 7.51 14.16 -20.98
CA PHE A 18 8.76 14.42 -21.69
C PHE A 18 8.97 15.90 -22.01
N LYS A 19 7.92 16.67 -22.31
CA LYS A 19 8.06 18.12 -22.58
C LYS A 19 8.54 18.87 -21.35
N PHE A 20 8.01 18.54 -20.17
CA PHE A 20 8.45 19.11 -18.90
C PHE A 20 9.90 18.72 -18.62
N ILE A 21 10.20 17.42 -18.68
CA ILE A 21 11.55 16.90 -18.44
C ILE A 21 12.57 17.55 -19.38
N ASP A 22 12.30 17.59 -20.68
CA ASP A 22 13.20 18.13 -21.69
C ASP A 22 13.36 19.65 -21.54
N SER A 23 12.30 20.36 -21.17
CA SER A 23 12.35 21.79 -20.91
C SER A 23 13.30 22.13 -19.75
N LEU A 24 13.22 21.42 -18.61
CA LEU A 24 14.17 21.64 -17.50
C LEU A 24 15.57 21.11 -17.82
N LYS A 25 15.69 19.95 -18.50
CA LYS A 25 17.00 19.40 -18.91
C LYS A 25 17.72 20.27 -19.94
N SER A 26 17.00 21.08 -20.71
CA SER A 26 17.60 22.06 -21.63
C SER A 26 18.39 23.17 -20.92
N LYS A 27 18.24 23.26 -19.58
CA LYS A 27 18.87 24.24 -18.69
C LYS A 27 19.74 23.58 -17.60
N PRO A 28 20.81 22.86 -17.97
CA PRO A 28 21.68 22.18 -16.99
C PRO A 28 22.40 23.15 -16.05
N GLU A 29 22.53 24.43 -16.43
CA GLU A 29 23.05 25.51 -15.60
C GLU A 29 22.11 25.91 -14.45
N LEU A 30 20.84 25.49 -14.51
CA LEU A 30 19.82 25.79 -13.49
C LEU A 30 19.36 24.54 -12.73
N PHE A 31 19.32 23.37 -13.40
CA PHE A 31 18.72 22.16 -12.85
C PHE A 31 19.57 20.91 -13.01
N THR A 32 19.60 20.09 -11.96
CA THR A 32 20.00 18.69 -12.02
C THR A 32 18.78 17.82 -11.73
N MET A 33 18.33 17.05 -12.72
CA MET A 33 17.09 16.27 -12.63
C MET A 33 17.34 14.82 -12.20
N ILE A 34 16.64 14.38 -11.15
CA ILE A 34 16.48 12.97 -10.80
C ILE A 34 15.08 12.56 -11.22
N LEU A 35 14.98 11.50 -12.02
CA LEU A 35 13.70 11.02 -12.53
C LEU A 35 13.23 9.81 -11.73
N SER A 36 11.94 9.81 -11.42
CA SER A 36 11.23 8.73 -10.76
C SER A 36 10.03 8.33 -11.60
N GLU A 37 9.91 7.04 -11.90
CA GLU A 37 8.88 6.52 -12.81
C GLU A 37 7.50 6.43 -12.16
N ASN A 38 7.46 6.34 -10.83
CA ASN A 38 6.21 6.19 -10.07
C ASN A 38 6.36 6.68 -8.62
N SER A 39 5.24 6.66 -7.90
CA SER A 39 5.14 7.17 -6.53
C SER A 39 5.96 6.34 -5.52
N PHE A 40 6.08 5.03 -5.74
CA PHE A 40 6.89 4.15 -4.87
C PHE A 40 8.38 4.45 -5.00
N SER A 41 8.88 4.56 -6.23
CA SER A 41 10.28 4.93 -6.50
C SER A 41 10.60 6.32 -5.94
N CYS A 42 9.66 7.26 -6.01
CA CYS A 42 9.79 8.60 -5.45
C CYS A 42 9.97 8.56 -3.93
N ILE A 43 9.04 7.90 -3.23
CA ILE A 43 9.08 7.78 -1.77
C ILE A 43 10.33 7.00 -1.32
N ASN A 44 10.68 5.92 -2.00
CA ASN A 44 11.86 5.13 -1.65
C ASN A 44 13.16 5.91 -1.88
N TYR A 45 13.24 6.70 -2.95
CA TYR A 45 14.37 7.59 -3.17
C TYR A 45 14.50 8.62 -2.04
N LEU A 46 13.40 9.31 -1.71
CA LEU A 46 13.34 10.34 -0.68
C LEU A 46 13.62 9.82 0.74
N LYS A 47 13.36 8.55 1.02
CA LYS A 47 13.72 7.90 2.28
C LYS A 47 15.21 7.68 2.45
N ASN A 48 15.90 7.38 1.35
CA ASN A 48 17.30 6.99 1.37
C ASN A 48 18.25 8.13 1.00
N ASN A 49 17.73 9.23 0.45
CA ASN A 49 18.52 10.35 -0.05
C ASN A 49 17.97 11.68 0.47
N SER A 50 18.85 12.51 1.03
CA SER A 50 18.52 13.82 1.57
C SER A 50 18.87 15.00 0.65
N ASP A 51 19.52 14.71 -0.47
CA ASP A 51 20.19 15.67 -1.36
C ASP A 51 19.29 16.14 -2.51
N VAL A 52 18.07 16.56 -2.18
CA VAL A 52 17.14 17.20 -3.13
C VAL A 52 16.78 18.60 -2.64
N ASP A 53 16.68 19.55 -3.55
CA ASP A 53 16.32 20.93 -3.26
C ASP A 53 14.82 21.15 -3.37
N ALA A 54 14.15 20.48 -4.30
CA ALA A 54 12.70 20.46 -4.41
C ALA A 54 12.18 19.16 -5.03
N ILE A 55 10.90 18.89 -4.79
CA ILE A 55 10.17 17.72 -5.29
C ILE A 55 9.07 18.24 -6.21
N ILE A 56 9.02 17.71 -7.44
CA ILE A 56 7.98 18.00 -8.41
C ILE A 56 7.29 16.69 -8.78
N CYS A 57 5.98 16.62 -8.59
CA CYS A 57 5.19 15.46 -8.96
C CYS A 57 4.09 15.85 -9.94
N GLU A 58 3.88 15.04 -10.98
CA GLU A 58 2.68 15.16 -11.79
C GLU A 58 1.45 14.86 -10.93
N LEU A 59 0.36 15.61 -11.14
CA LEU A 59 -0.88 15.40 -10.40
C LEU A 59 -1.35 13.95 -10.55
N ASN A 60 -1.40 13.47 -11.78
CA ASN A 60 -1.81 12.12 -12.12
C ASN A 60 -0.58 11.24 -12.35
N LEU A 61 -0.31 10.36 -11.39
CA LEU A 61 0.79 9.39 -11.45
C LEU A 61 0.23 7.98 -11.36
N PRO A 62 0.87 6.99 -12.02
CA PRO A 62 0.49 5.60 -11.87
C PRO A 62 0.65 5.15 -10.40
N GLY A 63 -0.47 4.76 -9.79
CA GLY A 63 -0.54 4.20 -8.43
C GLY A 63 -1.02 5.19 -7.37
N MET A 64 -0.31 6.30 -7.18
CA MET A 64 -0.62 7.30 -6.14
C MET A 64 -0.45 8.71 -6.69
N ASN A 65 -1.47 9.55 -6.56
CA ASN A 65 -1.44 10.92 -7.07
C ASN A 65 -0.49 11.81 -6.26
N ALA A 66 -0.14 12.98 -6.78
CA ALA A 66 0.81 13.87 -6.10
C ALA A 66 0.34 14.33 -4.70
N LEU A 67 -0.98 14.48 -4.48
CA LEU A 67 -1.53 14.87 -3.18
C LEU A 67 -1.28 13.78 -2.13
N GLU A 68 -1.46 12.52 -2.50
CA GLU A 68 -1.23 11.37 -1.65
C GLU A 68 0.25 11.19 -1.33
N ILE A 69 1.15 11.37 -2.32
CA ILE A 69 2.60 11.39 -2.07
C ILE A 69 2.93 12.48 -1.05
N PHE A 70 2.40 13.68 -1.24
CA PHE A 70 2.60 14.78 -0.30
C PHE A 70 2.09 14.45 1.11
N LYS A 71 0.86 13.94 1.24
CA LYS A 71 0.27 13.49 2.51
C LYS A 71 1.19 12.46 3.18
N MET A 72 1.69 11.47 2.44
CA MET A 72 2.62 10.46 2.96
C MET A 72 3.96 11.02 3.42
N LEU A 73 4.60 11.88 2.61
CA LEU A 73 5.87 12.52 2.98
C LEU A 73 5.70 13.36 4.24
N ARG A 74 4.58 14.09 4.35
CA ARG A 74 4.23 14.83 5.55
C ARG A 74 3.97 13.92 6.73
N ILE A 75 3.21 12.83 6.61
CA ILE A 75 2.95 11.87 7.70
C ILE A 75 4.24 11.20 8.20
N GLN A 76 5.15 10.85 7.29
CA GLN A 76 6.40 10.15 7.61
C GLN A 76 7.55 11.10 7.96
N ASN A 77 7.30 12.42 7.98
CA ASN A 77 8.30 13.46 8.22
C ASN A 77 9.51 13.37 7.29
N ILE A 78 9.28 12.96 6.05
CA ILE A 78 10.31 12.87 5.01
C ILE A 78 10.37 14.22 4.31
N HIS A 79 11.54 14.86 4.31
CA HIS A 79 11.77 16.16 3.66
C HIS A 79 10.73 17.25 4.04
N PRO A 80 10.49 17.50 5.35
CA PRO A 80 9.41 18.39 5.81
C PRO A 80 9.57 19.85 5.34
N ASN A 81 10.82 20.28 5.11
CA ASN A 81 11.16 21.65 4.75
C ASN A 81 11.54 21.82 3.28
N LYS A 82 11.38 20.77 2.45
CA LYS A 82 11.60 20.90 1.01
C LYS A 82 10.30 21.33 0.31
N PRO A 83 10.37 22.24 -0.66
CA PRO A 83 9.23 22.58 -1.51
C PRO A 83 8.71 21.34 -2.22
N PHE A 84 7.40 21.16 -2.18
CA PHE A 84 6.70 20.13 -2.95
C PHE A 84 5.74 20.82 -3.92
N LEU A 85 5.98 20.62 -5.21
CA LEU A 85 5.24 21.25 -6.29
C LEU A 85 4.46 20.18 -7.04
N ILE A 86 3.24 20.52 -7.43
CA ILE A 86 2.44 19.68 -8.32
C ILE A 86 2.47 20.28 -9.72
N PHE A 87 2.68 19.43 -10.73
CA PHE A 87 2.54 19.79 -12.14
C PHE A 87 1.29 19.13 -12.72
N SER A 88 0.50 19.87 -13.49
CA SER A 88 -0.65 19.34 -14.22
C SER A 88 -0.76 19.99 -15.60
N GLU A 89 -1.03 19.19 -16.63
CA GLU A 89 -1.44 19.72 -17.95
C GLU A 89 -2.90 20.17 -17.93
N GLU A 90 -3.76 19.49 -17.17
CA GLU A 90 -5.17 19.82 -17.08
C GLU A 90 -5.44 20.76 -15.90
N SER A 91 -6.23 21.81 -16.13
CA SER A 91 -6.66 22.66 -15.02
C SER A 91 -7.80 21.98 -14.28
N SER A 92 -7.57 21.69 -13.00
CA SER A 92 -8.60 21.13 -12.12
C SER A 92 -8.83 22.05 -10.91
N PRO A 93 -9.92 22.84 -10.91
CA PRO A 93 -10.26 23.72 -9.80
C PRO A 93 -10.47 23.00 -8.47
N SER A 94 -11.01 21.77 -8.50
CA SER A 94 -11.23 20.95 -7.29
C SER A 94 -9.91 20.53 -6.64
N PHE A 95 -8.95 20.07 -7.44
CA PHE A 95 -7.64 19.66 -6.94
C PHE A 95 -6.81 20.84 -6.41
N LYS A 96 -6.91 22.03 -7.04
CA LYS A 96 -6.27 23.24 -6.50
C LYS A 96 -6.77 23.60 -5.10
N GLN A 97 -8.08 23.50 -4.88
CA GLN A 97 -8.67 23.76 -3.56
C GLN A 97 -8.20 22.73 -2.52
N GLU A 98 -8.08 21.46 -2.88
CA GLU A 98 -7.56 20.42 -2.00
C GLU A 98 -6.08 20.64 -1.69
N ALA A 99 -5.26 20.93 -2.71
CA ALA A 99 -3.84 21.20 -2.56
C ALA A 99 -3.57 22.38 -1.61
N PHE A 100 -4.38 23.43 -1.71
CA PHE A 100 -4.30 24.58 -0.82
C PHE A 100 -4.66 24.21 0.62
N LYS A 101 -5.73 23.42 0.84
CA LYS A 101 -6.13 22.96 2.18
C LYS A 101 -5.02 22.18 2.89
N ILE A 102 -4.28 21.36 2.15
CA ILE A 102 -3.19 20.55 2.72
C ILE A 102 -1.83 21.28 2.73
N ARG A 103 -1.77 22.55 2.33
CA ARG A 103 -0.57 23.42 2.34
C ARG A 103 0.57 22.90 1.45
N ILE A 104 0.24 22.47 0.24
CA ILE A 104 1.26 22.23 -0.81
C ILE A 104 1.98 23.53 -1.15
N SER A 105 3.26 23.43 -1.50
CA SER A 105 4.11 24.59 -1.74
C SER A 105 3.71 25.33 -3.02
N ASP A 106 3.39 24.60 -4.09
CA ASP A 106 2.87 25.21 -5.31
C ASP A 106 2.16 24.25 -6.27
N PHE A 107 1.45 24.83 -7.23
CA PHE A 107 0.79 24.13 -8.33
C PHE A 107 1.08 24.82 -9.68
N TYR A 108 1.70 24.09 -10.60
CA TYR A 108 2.09 24.56 -11.94
C TYR A 108 1.18 23.99 -13.02
N GLU A 109 0.71 24.86 -13.91
CA GLU A 109 -0.15 24.51 -15.05
C GLU A 109 0.46 24.90 -16.40
N ASN A 110 0.31 24.00 -17.37
CA ASN A 110 0.29 24.22 -18.83
C ASN A 110 1.50 24.87 -19.54
N LYS A 111 2.27 25.76 -18.92
CA LYS A 111 3.45 26.39 -19.53
C LYS A 111 4.67 26.18 -18.66
N VAL A 112 5.57 25.33 -19.14
CA VAL A 112 6.86 25.07 -18.50
C VAL A 112 7.80 26.19 -18.89
N ASP A 113 7.96 27.15 -17.98
CA ASP A 113 8.98 28.20 -18.03
C ASP A 113 10.11 27.83 -17.06
N PRO A 114 11.24 27.26 -17.55
CA PRO A 114 12.32 26.81 -16.68
C PRO A 114 12.86 27.92 -15.77
N GLU A 115 12.98 29.14 -16.29
CA GLU A 115 13.51 30.27 -15.51
C GLU A 115 12.51 30.69 -14.42
N GLY A 116 11.21 30.78 -14.77
CA GLY A 116 10.15 31.03 -13.80
C GLY A 116 10.05 29.95 -12.72
N ILE A 117 10.21 28.66 -13.08
CA ILE A 117 10.26 27.54 -12.14
C ILE A 117 11.47 27.67 -11.21
N TYR A 118 12.64 28.00 -11.75
CA TYR A 118 13.87 28.18 -10.99
C TYR A 118 13.71 29.29 -9.93
N GLN A 119 13.23 30.47 -10.36
CA GLN A 119 13.00 31.61 -9.47
C GLN A 119 11.99 31.28 -8.38
N ARG A 120 10.92 30.57 -8.74
CA ARG A 120 9.87 30.20 -7.79
C ARG A 120 10.36 29.19 -6.75
N ILE A 121 11.04 28.13 -7.17
CA ILE A 121 11.60 27.13 -6.25
C ILE A 121 12.60 27.80 -5.31
N THR A 122 13.49 28.64 -5.83
CA THR A 122 14.46 29.39 -5.02
C THR A 122 13.75 30.27 -3.98
N GLY A 123 12.66 30.95 -4.37
CA GLY A 123 11.83 31.73 -3.44
C GLY A 123 11.16 30.87 -2.36
N LEU A 124 10.64 29.70 -2.73
CA LEU A 124 10.01 28.76 -1.80
C LEU A 124 11.00 28.16 -0.81
N ILE A 125 12.23 27.85 -1.23
CA ILE A 125 13.30 27.37 -0.34
C ILE A 125 13.58 28.43 0.73
N ARG A 126 13.85 29.68 0.34
CA ARG A 126 14.09 30.78 1.29
C ARG A 126 12.92 31.00 2.24
N TYR A 127 11.70 30.92 1.73
CA TYR A 127 10.48 31.03 2.53
C TYR A 127 10.39 29.89 3.56
N LEU A 128 10.59 28.63 3.14
CA LEU A 128 10.51 27.48 4.04
C LEU A 128 11.63 27.46 5.07
N GLU A 129 12.85 27.88 4.72
CA GLU A 129 13.97 28.03 5.65
C GLU A 129 13.63 29.04 6.75
N TYR A 130 13.12 30.22 6.38
CA TYR A 130 12.69 31.25 7.34
C TYR A 130 11.60 30.74 8.30
N PHE A 131 10.57 30.05 7.77
CA PHE A 131 9.46 29.53 8.57
C PHE A 131 9.77 28.23 9.33
N SER A 132 10.81 27.49 8.95
CA SER A 132 11.21 26.25 9.65
C SER A 132 11.79 26.52 11.04
N ILE A 133 12.36 27.71 11.26
CA ILE A 133 12.88 28.17 12.56
C ILE A 133 11.72 28.26 13.58
N ASP A 134 10.57 28.80 13.16
CA ASP A 134 9.39 29.01 14.01
C ASP A 134 8.62 27.70 14.30
N ARG A 135 8.62 26.76 13.34
CA ARG A 135 7.91 25.46 13.47
C ARG A 135 8.57 24.44 14.39
N SER A 136 9.84 24.66 14.78
CA SER A 136 10.57 23.78 15.71
C SER A 136 9.90 23.65 17.09
N LEU A 137 8.96 24.55 17.41
CA LEU A 137 8.21 24.56 18.67
C LEU A 137 6.88 23.75 18.65
N GLU A 138 6.35 23.34 17.48
CA GLU A 138 4.98 22.76 17.42
C GLU A 138 4.83 21.36 16.80
N GLN A 139 5.84 20.80 16.12
CA GLN A 139 5.63 19.58 15.31
C GLN A 139 6.01 18.27 16.03
N VAL A 140 5.10 17.74 16.85
CA VAL A 140 5.16 16.35 17.34
C VAL A 140 4.32 15.45 16.41
N HIS A 141 4.96 14.81 15.44
CA HIS A 141 4.40 13.65 14.75
C HIS A 141 4.12 12.54 15.77
N ARG A 142 2.86 12.32 16.12
CA ARG A 142 2.49 11.14 16.91
C ARG A 142 2.37 9.96 15.96
N GLU A 143 3.47 9.24 15.76
CA GLU A 143 3.39 7.85 15.31
C GLU A 143 2.36 7.13 16.19
N TYR A 144 1.42 6.40 15.58
CA TYR A 144 0.46 5.63 16.37
C TYR A 144 1.22 4.66 17.27
N LYS A 145 0.97 4.77 18.57
CA LYS A 145 1.44 3.82 19.58
C LYS A 145 0.22 3.13 20.17
N ILE A 146 0.27 1.80 20.23
CA ILE A 146 -0.76 0.99 20.88
C ILE A 146 -0.97 1.53 22.30
N PRO A 147 -2.20 1.88 22.71
CA PRO A 147 -2.49 2.33 24.07
C PRO A 147 -1.94 1.36 25.11
N TRP A 148 -1.41 1.88 26.22
CA TRP A 148 -0.69 1.07 27.21
C TRP A 148 -1.53 -0.09 27.77
N ASN A 149 -2.84 0.11 27.97
CA ASN A 149 -3.78 -0.89 28.47
C ASN A 149 -3.99 -2.02 27.46
N LYS A 150 -4.15 -1.66 26.18
CA LYS A 150 -4.22 -2.63 25.08
C LYS A 150 -2.89 -3.38 24.94
N ARG A 151 -1.77 -2.68 25.04
CA ARG A 151 -0.44 -3.28 24.97
C ARG A 151 -0.17 -4.28 26.10
N LEU A 152 -0.56 -3.94 27.33
CA LEU A 152 -0.44 -4.83 28.47
C LEU A 152 -1.27 -6.10 28.27
N PHE A 153 -2.50 -5.95 27.79
CA PHE A 153 -3.38 -7.06 27.45
C PHE A 153 -2.77 -7.95 26.34
N ASP A 154 -2.25 -7.35 25.27
CA ASP A 154 -1.62 -8.05 24.17
C ASP A 154 -0.43 -8.90 24.62
N ILE A 155 0.43 -8.36 25.48
CA ILE A 155 1.58 -9.08 26.05
C ILE A 155 1.11 -10.24 26.92
N PHE A 156 0.16 -9.99 27.82
CA PHE A 156 -0.35 -11.01 28.73
C PHE A 156 -0.98 -12.18 27.97
N VAL A 157 -1.93 -11.89 27.06
CA VAL A 157 -2.65 -12.90 26.28
C VAL A 157 -1.70 -13.66 25.37
N SER A 158 -0.79 -12.97 24.68
CA SER A 158 0.17 -13.63 23.79
C SER A 158 1.16 -14.52 24.56
N SER A 159 1.64 -14.07 25.71
CA SER A 159 2.54 -14.86 26.56
C SER A 159 1.84 -16.11 27.10
N ALA A 160 0.62 -15.95 27.62
CA ALA A 160 -0.18 -17.07 28.11
C ALA A 160 -0.49 -18.08 26.98
N ALA A 161 -0.86 -17.59 25.79
CA ALA A 161 -1.13 -18.42 24.63
C ALA A 161 0.13 -19.14 24.14
N LEU A 162 1.29 -18.48 24.07
CA LEU A 162 2.55 -19.11 23.67
C LEU A 162 2.99 -20.19 24.66
N LEU A 163 2.83 -19.96 25.96
CA LEU A 163 3.12 -20.98 26.99
C LEU A 163 2.15 -22.15 26.90
N GLY A 164 0.85 -21.89 26.86
CA GLY A 164 -0.19 -22.92 26.79
C GLY A 164 -0.16 -23.75 25.50
N LEU A 165 0.19 -23.12 24.37
CA LEU A 165 0.31 -23.78 23.06
C LEU A 165 1.73 -24.30 22.79
N SER A 166 2.67 -24.15 23.73
CA SER A 166 4.06 -24.60 23.53
C SER A 166 4.19 -26.08 23.14
N PRO A 167 3.38 -27.04 23.66
CA PRO A 167 3.44 -28.42 23.18
C PRO A 167 3.04 -28.55 21.71
N VAL A 168 2.00 -27.81 21.29
CA VAL A 168 1.53 -27.78 19.90
C VAL A 168 2.60 -27.19 18.97
N PHE A 169 3.28 -26.13 19.41
CA PHE A 169 4.42 -25.54 18.68
C PHE A 169 5.51 -26.57 18.43
N ILE A 170 5.94 -27.28 19.48
CA ILE A 170 7.04 -28.26 19.41
C ILE A 170 6.66 -29.42 18.51
N ILE A 171 5.47 -30.01 18.70
CA ILE A 171 4.98 -31.12 17.88
C ILE A 171 4.90 -30.70 16.40
N THR A 172 4.37 -29.52 16.13
CA THR A 172 4.27 -28.98 14.77
C THR A 172 5.64 -28.75 14.16
N ALA A 173 6.58 -28.21 14.93
CA ALA A 173 7.95 -27.98 14.48
C ALA A 173 8.68 -29.28 14.11
N ILE A 174 8.51 -30.32 14.93
CA ILE A 174 9.04 -31.67 14.66
C ILE A 174 8.40 -32.22 13.38
N ALA A 175 7.07 -32.18 13.26
CA ALA A 175 6.35 -32.70 12.10
C ALA A 175 6.80 -32.03 10.78
N ILE A 176 6.95 -30.71 10.76
CA ILE A 176 7.44 -29.97 9.59
C ILE A 176 8.87 -30.39 9.21
N ARG A 177 9.74 -30.57 10.22
CA ARG A 177 11.15 -30.90 10.02
C ARG A 177 11.37 -32.35 9.59
N LEU A 178 10.52 -33.27 10.04
CA LEU A 178 10.50 -34.66 9.58
C LEU A 178 10.04 -34.78 8.13
N GLU A 179 9.04 -33.97 7.72
CA GLU A 179 8.52 -34.04 6.35
C GLU A 179 9.38 -33.28 5.33
N SER A 180 10.03 -32.18 5.73
CA SER A 180 10.82 -31.34 4.83
C SER A 180 12.05 -30.73 5.52
N LYS A 181 13.21 -30.81 4.87
CA LYS A 181 14.45 -30.19 5.38
C LYS A 181 14.30 -28.65 5.51
N GLY A 182 15.10 -27.99 6.35
CA GLY A 182 15.17 -26.53 6.46
C GLY A 182 14.47 -25.89 7.67
N LYS A 183 14.20 -24.58 7.58
CA LYS A 183 13.60 -23.77 8.66
C LYS A 183 12.13 -24.14 8.88
N VAL A 184 11.73 -24.20 10.15
CA VAL A 184 10.34 -24.55 10.54
C VAL A 184 9.36 -23.41 10.28
N TYR A 185 9.83 -22.17 10.27
CA TYR A 185 9.02 -20.97 10.06
C TYR A 185 9.32 -20.30 8.72
N TYR A 186 8.33 -19.57 8.22
CA TYR A 186 8.38 -18.73 7.03
C TYR A 186 8.03 -17.29 7.42
N THR A 187 8.69 -16.32 6.78
CA THR A 187 8.48 -14.89 7.00
C THR A 187 8.03 -14.23 5.71
N SER A 188 6.94 -13.45 5.76
CA SER A 188 6.49 -12.59 4.66
C SER A 188 6.49 -11.14 5.09
N LYS A 189 6.82 -10.21 4.18
CA LYS A 189 6.67 -8.77 4.46
C LYS A 189 5.20 -8.38 4.44
N ARG A 190 4.77 -7.64 5.46
CA ARG A 190 3.40 -7.13 5.58
C ARG A 190 3.38 -5.66 5.96
N VAL A 191 2.36 -4.96 5.50
CA VAL A 191 2.05 -3.58 5.88
C VAL A 191 1.07 -3.60 7.05
N GLY A 192 1.51 -3.02 8.16
CA GLY A 192 0.73 -2.85 9.39
C GLY A 192 0.35 -1.39 9.63
N THR A 193 0.22 -1.01 10.91
CA THR A 193 -0.21 0.33 11.30
C THR A 193 0.75 1.42 10.83
N SER A 194 0.20 2.55 10.42
CA SER A 194 0.91 3.70 9.85
C SER A 194 1.84 3.32 8.70
N TYR A 195 1.44 2.34 7.88
CA TYR A 195 2.22 1.79 6.76
C TYR A 195 3.57 1.19 7.15
N ARG A 196 3.75 0.81 8.41
CA ARG A 196 4.99 0.15 8.86
C ARG A 196 5.08 -1.25 8.28
N ILE A 197 6.22 -1.54 7.68
CA ILE A 197 6.53 -2.86 7.13
C ILE A 197 7.22 -3.69 8.20
N PHE A 198 6.74 -4.92 8.42
CA PHE A 198 7.33 -5.85 9.38
C PHE A 198 7.36 -7.28 8.84
N ASP A 199 8.12 -8.14 9.54
CA ASP A 199 8.22 -9.57 9.23
C ASP A 199 7.06 -10.33 9.87
N PHE A 200 6.14 -10.80 9.05
CA PHE A 200 4.98 -11.58 9.50
C PHE A 200 5.33 -13.08 9.57
N TYR A 201 5.30 -13.63 10.78
CA TYR A 201 5.73 -15.01 11.05
C TYR A 201 4.60 -16.03 10.84
N LYS A 202 4.92 -17.13 10.17
CA LYS A 202 4.06 -18.32 10.05
C LYS A 202 4.87 -19.60 10.16
N PHE A 203 4.22 -20.72 10.48
CA PHE A 203 4.86 -22.02 10.23
C PHE A 203 4.96 -22.28 8.74
N ARG A 204 6.05 -22.94 8.34
CA ARG A 204 6.28 -23.32 6.96
C ARG A 204 5.37 -24.48 6.59
N SER A 205 4.43 -24.23 5.68
CA SER A 205 3.53 -25.24 5.14
C SER A 205 3.92 -25.76 3.76
N MET A 206 4.92 -25.16 3.12
CA MET A 206 5.36 -25.48 1.76
C MET A 206 6.78 -26.08 1.76
N ARG A 207 7.10 -26.88 0.73
CA ARG A 207 8.45 -27.41 0.51
C ARG A 207 9.45 -26.28 0.20
N ILE A 208 10.74 -26.54 0.44
CA ILE A 208 11.81 -25.65 -0.03
C ILE A 208 11.74 -25.56 -1.56
N GLY A 209 11.87 -24.37 -2.13
CA GLY A 209 11.82 -24.14 -3.58
C GLY A 209 10.41 -24.01 -4.17
N ALA A 210 9.38 -23.94 -3.32
CA ALA A 210 7.99 -23.71 -3.75
C ALA A 210 7.80 -22.42 -4.55
N ASP A 211 8.59 -21.38 -4.29
CA ASP A 211 8.50 -20.10 -5.01
C ASP A 211 8.93 -20.25 -6.48
N SER A 212 9.99 -21.02 -6.76
CA SER A 212 10.46 -21.32 -8.11
C SER A 212 9.44 -22.16 -8.91
N ALA A 213 8.64 -22.98 -8.24
CA ALA A 213 7.59 -23.78 -8.87
C ALA A 213 6.31 -22.98 -9.18
N LEU A 214 6.16 -21.75 -8.66
CA LEU A 214 4.95 -20.94 -8.85
C LEU A 214 4.71 -20.60 -10.33
N GLN A 215 5.77 -20.32 -11.09
CA GLN A 215 5.67 -19.96 -12.51
C GLN A 215 5.01 -21.08 -13.33
N ASN A 216 5.30 -22.34 -12.99
CA ASN A 216 4.77 -23.51 -13.70
C ASN A 216 3.32 -23.84 -13.30
N LEU A 217 2.80 -23.24 -12.23
CA LEU A 217 1.49 -23.53 -11.65
C LEU A 217 0.47 -22.41 -11.88
N LYS A 218 0.81 -21.39 -12.69
CA LYS A 218 -0.12 -20.30 -13.05
C LYS A 218 -1.44 -20.83 -13.64
N HIS A 219 -1.37 -21.90 -14.45
CA HIS A 219 -2.53 -22.57 -15.06
C HIS A 219 -3.52 -23.21 -14.06
N LEU A 220 -3.18 -23.31 -12.77
CA LEU A 220 -4.07 -23.84 -11.73
C LEU A 220 -4.76 -22.73 -10.93
N ASN A 221 -4.70 -21.49 -11.42
CA ASN A 221 -5.25 -20.36 -10.70
C ASN A 221 -6.78 -20.39 -10.73
N GLN A 222 -7.41 -20.38 -9.55
CA GLN A 222 -8.87 -20.42 -9.44
C GLN A 222 -9.58 -19.25 -10.13
N TYR A 223 -8.91 -18.11 -10.24
CA TYR A 223 -9.50 -16.91 -10.84
C TYR A 223 -9.48 -16.93 -12.37
N GLU A 224 -8.74 -17.83 -13.02
CA GLU A 224 -8.86 -18.04 -14.48
C GLU A 224 -10.19 -18.74 -14.82
N LEU A 225 -10.70 -19.62 -13.95
CA LEU A 225 -11.93 -20.38 -14.20
C LEU A 225 -13.21 -19.53 -14.11
N ASP A 226 -13.23 -18.47 -13.30
CA ASP A 226 -14.36 -17.53 -13.26
C ASP A 226 -14.40 -16.60 -14.49
N SER A 227 -13.36 -16.64 -15.33
CA SER A 227 -13.26 -15.87 -16.58
C SER A 227 -13.85 -16.62 -17.79
N GLU A 228 -14.35 -17.86 -17.61
CA GLU A 228 -14.88 -18.70 -18.70
C GLU A 228 -16.30 -18.32 -19.18
N LYS A 229 -16.85 -17.18 -18.75
CA LYS A 229 -17.78 -16.43 -19.62
C LYS A 229 -16.97 -15.44 -20.44
N GLY A 230 -16.18 -15.97 -21.36
CA GLY A 230 -15.50 -15.19 -22.39
C GLY A 230 -16.53 -14.58 -23.32
N GLU A 231 -17.12 -13.45 -22.94
CA GLU A 231 -17.50 -12.46 -23.93
C GLU A 231 -16.20 -12.05 -24.62
N GLU A 232 -16.11 -12.24 -25.94
CA GLU A 232 -15.00 -11.72 -26.73
C GLU A 232 -14.83 -10.24 -26.36
N ILE A 233 -13.71 -9.91 -25.73
CA ILE A 233 -13.44 -8.52 -25.34
C ILE A 233 -13.34 -7.74 -26.63
N GLU A 234 -14.33 -6.88 -26.89
CA GLU A 234 -14.32 -5.97 -28.03
C GLU A 234 -12.96 -5.24 -28.08
N GLU A 235 -12.30 -5.29 -29.24
CA GLU A 235 -10.95 -4.73 -29.39
C GLU A 235 -10.92 -3.20 -29.18
N PHE A 236 -12.10 -2.57 -29.23
CA PHE A 236 -12.29 -1.12 -29.14
C PHE A 236 -13.23 -0.75 -27.99
N CYS A 237 -13.03 0.44 -27.42
CA CYS A 237 -13.88 0.93 -26.34
C CYS A 237 -15.28 1.31 -26.85
N PRO A 238 -16.37 0.72 -26.33
CA PRO A 238 -17.74 1.04 -26.77
C PRO A 238 -18.12 2.50 -26.49
N LYS A 239 -17.57 3.10 -25.44
CA LYS A 239 -17.76 4.54 -25.16
C LYS A 239 -17.00 5.45 -26.12
N CYS A 240 -15.85 5.02 -26.63
CA CYS A 240 -15.12 5.81 -27.64
C CYS A 240 -15.75 5.67 -29.02
N ALA A 241 -16.39 4.52 -29.31
CA ALA A 241 -17.00 4.24 -30.60
C ALA A 241 -18.19 5.15 -30.94
N VAL A 242 -18.84 5.75 -29.93
CA VAL A 242 -19.97 6.67 -30.09
C VAL A 242 -19.57 8.15 -30.08
N LEU A 243 -18.28 8.46 -29.93
CA LEU A 243 -17.76 9.83 -29.96
C LEU A 243 -17.32 10.22 -31.37
N GLU A 244 -17.49 11.48 -31.73
CA GLU A 244 -17.08 11.99 -33.05
C GLU A 244 -15.55 12.13 -33.14
N ASN A 245 -15.01 12.05 -34.36
CA ASN A 245 -13.63 12.43 -34.70
C ASN A 245 -12.50 11.81 -33.84
N GLY A 246 -12.59 10.52 -33.49
CA GLY A 246 -11.47 9.81 -32.84
C GLY A 246 -11.14 10.31 -31.44
N GLU A 247 -12.06 11.04 -30.82
CA GLU A 247 -12.01 11.44 -29.41
C GLU A 247 -12.15 10.21 -28.50
N THR A 248 -11.46 10.24 -27.36
CA THR A 248 -11.47 9.14 -26.39
C THR A 248 -12.27 9.51 -25.17
N CYS A 249 -13.05 8.57 -24.64
CA CYS A 249 -13.95 8.79 -23.50
C CYS A 249 -13.24 9.06 -22.15
N SER A 250 -11.92 8.89 -22.13
CA SER A 250 -11.03 9.08 -20.98
C SER A 250 -9.60 9.26 -21.51
N SER A 251 -8.68 9.55 -20.59
CA SER A 251 -7.24 9.70 -20.85
C SER A 251 -6.71 8.57 -21.71
N VAL A 252 -5.79 8.86 -22.62
CA VAL A 252 -5.21 7.85 -23.50
C VAL A 252 -4.01 7.20 -22.83
N LEU A 253 -3.99 5.87 -22.79
CA LEU A 253 -2.87 5.04 -22.41
C LEU A 253 -2.28 4.34 -23.64
N PHE A 254 -0.99 3.99 -23.55
CA PHE A 254 -0.33 3.11 -24.52
C PHE A 254 -0.01 1.78 -23.85
N SER A 255 -0.61 0.71 -24.35
CA SER A 255 -0.42 -0.66 -23.83
C SER A 255 -0.17 -1.61 -25.00
N GLU A 256 0.88 -2.42 -24.93
CA GLU A 256 1.27 -3.41 -25.97
C GLU A 256 1.40 -2.80 -27.39
N GLY A 257 1.84 -1.53 -27.48
CA GLY A 257 1.99 -0.83 -28.76
C GLY A 257 0.68 -0.30 -29.37
N LYS A 258 -0.46 -0.42 -28.68
CA LYS A 258 -1.76 0.12 -29.11
C LYS A 258 -2.22 1.28 -28.22
N LYS A 259 -2.93 2.24 -28.83
CA LYS A 259 -3.58 3.38 -28.16
C LYS A 259 -4.93 2.93 -27.58
N ILE A 260 -5.12 2.99 -26.27
CA ILE A 260 -6.34 2.58 -25.56
C ILE A 260 -6.74 3.66 -24.54
N CYS A 261 -8.02 3.93 -24.32
CA CYS A 261 -8.43 4.88 -23.28
C CYS A 261 -8.39 4.22 -21.89
N GLU A 262 -8.12 5.00 -20.85
CA GLU A 262 -7.94 4.58 -19.45
C GLU A 262 -9.17 3.84 -18.92
N TYR A 263 -10.37 4.34 -19.21
CA TYR A 263 -11.62 3.66 -18.89
C TYR A 263 -11.65 2.25 -19.46
N TRP A 264 -11.30 2.07 -20.74
CA TRP A 264 -11.33 0.75 -21.38
C TRP A 264 -10.13 -0.09 -20.97
N TYR A 265 -8.98 0.49 -20.67
CA TYR A 265 -7.84 -0.22 -20.12
C TYR A 265 -8.16 -0.79 -18.74
N ASP A 266 -8.76 0.00 -17.85
CA ASP A 266 -9.17 -0.47 -16.53
C ASP A 266 -10.28 -1.49 -16.62
N GLU A 267 -11.24 -1.28 -17.52
CA GLU A 267 -12.34 -2.22 -17.73
C GLU A 267 -11.83 -3.53 -18.34
N THR A 268 -10.93 -3.48 -19.32
CA THR A 268 -10.26 -4.66 -19.87
C THR A 268 -9.28 -5.28 -18.89
N LYS A 269 -8.66 -4.54 -17.97
CA LYS A 269 -7.79 -5.09 -16.91
C LYS A 269 -8.60 -5.77 -15.82
N LYS A 270 -9.76 -5.21 -15.45
CA LYS A 270 -10.76 -5.83 -14.58
C LYS A 270 -11.34 -7.09 -15.22
N ARG A 271 -11.65 -7.06 -16.52
CA ARG A 271 -12.21 -8.19 -17.31
C ARG A 271 -11.18 -9.25 -17.71
N LYS A 272 -9.96 -8.87 -18.08
CA LYS A 272 -8.85 -9.78 -18.40
C LYS A 272 -8.41 -10.57 -17.19
N GLY A 273 -8.86 -10.21 -15.99
CA GLY A 273 -8.73 -11.06 -14.80
C GLY A 273 -7.32 -11.63 -14.66
N SER A 274 -6.29 -10.82 -14.97
CA SER A 274 -4.90 -11.22 -14.71
C SER A 274 -4.81 -11.30 -13.20
N SER A 275 -5.08 -12.50 -12.71
CA SER A 275 -5.22 -12.81 -11.33
C SER A 275 -3.82 -12.79 -10.72
N THR A 276 -3.39 -11.58 -10.36
CA THR A 276 -2.22 -11.33 -9.50
C THR A 276 -2.34 -12.15 -8.20
N PHE A 277 -3.57 -12.49 -7.84
CA PHE A 277 -3.90 -13.51 -6.86
C PHE A 277 -3.78 -14.91 -7.49
N ILE A 278 -2.66 -15.59 -7.30
CA ILE A 278 -2.58 -17.03 -7.60
C ILE A 278 -3.16 -17.79 -6.41
N LYS A 279 -4.43 -18.18 -6.50
CA LYS A 279 -5.09 -19.02 -5.51
C LYS A 279 -5.31 -20.40 -6.10
N ILE A 280 -4.50 -21.36 -5.67
CA ILE A 280 -4.60 -22.75 -6.10
C ILE A 280 -5.32 -23.53 -4.98
N LYS A 281 -6.42 -24.23 -5.31
CA LYS A 281 -7.23 -24.99 -4.31
C LYS A 281 -6.39 -26.03 -3.59
N ASP A 282 -5.73 -26.86 -4.40
CA ASP A 282 -4.88 -27.96 -3.98
C ASP A 282 -3.48 -27.70 -4.49
N ASP A 283 -2.82 -26.73 -3.86
CA ASP A 283 -1.46 -26.32 -4.23
C ASP A 283 -0.48 -27.49 -4.01
N PRO A 284 0.12 -28.05 -5.08
CA PRO A 284 1.00 -29.23 -5.00
C PRO A 284 2.30 -28.95 -4.23
N ARG A 285 2.60 -27.67 -3.94
CA ARG A 285 3.77 -27.25 -3.17
C ARG A 285 3.56 -27.39 -1.67
N VAL A 286 2.31 -27.54 -1.23
CA VAL A 286 1.93 -27.71 0.17
C VAL A 286 2.18 -29.16 0.59
N THR A 287 2.81 -29.35 1.74
CA THR A 287 3.12 -30.68 2.26
C THR A 287 1.89 -31.30 2.95
N LYS A 288 1.92 -32.59 3.31
CA LYS A 288 0.79 -33.23 4.02
C LYS A 288 0.61 -32.62 5.40
N VAL A 289 1.72 -32.41 6.14
CA VAL A 289 1.70 -31.65 7.41
C VAL A 289 1.27 -30.21 7.14
N GLY A 290 1.76 -29.61 6.06
CA GLY A 290 1.38 -28.28 5.59
C GLY A 290 -0.13 -28.08 5.39
N LYS A 291 -0.80 -29.06 4.78
CA LYS A 291 -2.26 -29.06 4.56
C LYS A 291 -2.99 -29.16 5.90
N PHE A 292 -2.52 -30.02 6.80
CA PHE A 292 -3.09 -30.14 8.15
C PHE A 292 -2.97 -28.84 8.96
N ILE A 293 -1.78 -28.22 9.02
CA ILE A 293 -1.57 -27.01 9.82
C ILE A 293 -2.32 -25.79 9.27
N ARG A 294 -2.54 -25.72 7.94
CA ARG A 294 -3.39 -24.67 7.33
C ARG A 294 -4.86 -24.87 7.66
N ASN A 295 -5.37 -26.11 7.53
CA ASN A 295 -6.77 -26.42 7.81
C ASN A 295 -7.15 -26.17 9.27
N THR A 296 -6.19 -26.31 10.18
CA THR A 296 -6.35 -26.06 11.62
C THR A 296 -5.93 -24.66 12.03
N SER A 297 -5.47 -23.81 11.10
CA SER A 297 -4.89 -22.47 11.36
C SER A 297 -3.70 -22.46 12.34
N ILE A 298 -3.09 -23.62 12.57
CA ILE A 298 -1.88 -23.76 13.40
C ILE A 298 -0.72 -22.98 12.77
N ASP A 299 -0.72 -22.80 11.44
CA ASP A 299 0.31 -22.04 10.74
C ASP A 299 0.42 -20.57 11.18
N GLU A 300 -0.65 -20.01 11.75
CA GLU A 300 -0.74 -18.62 12.18
C GLU A 300 -0.28 -18.38 13.62
N ILE A 301 -0.12 -19.42 14.44
CA ILE A 301 0.25 -19.25 15.86
C ILE A 301 1.58 -18.48 16.07
N PRO A 302 2.62 -18.62 15.22
CA PRO A 302 3.83 -17.80 15.33
C PRO A 302 3.60 -16.28 15.27
N GLN A 303 2.46 -15.80 14.76
CA GLN A 303 2.09 -14.38 14.78
C GLN A 303 1.95 -13.82 16.20
N LEU A 304 1.75 -14.65 17.23
CA LEU A 304 1.79 -14.21 18.62
C LEU A 304 3.15 -13.60 19.01
N ILE A 305 4.23 -13.99 18.31
CA ILE A 305 5.55 -13.37 18.46
C ILE A 305 5.54 -11.94 17.89
N ASN A 306 4.84 -11.68 16.78
CA ASN A 306 4.64 -10.32 16.26
C ASN A 306 3.88 -9.45 17.25
N VAL A 307 2.88 -10.03 17.92
CA VAL A 307 2.18 -9.33 18.99
C VAL A 307 3.14 -9.01 20.14
N LEU A 308 3.95 -9.96 20.61
CA LEU A 308 4.96 -9.68 21.65
C LEU A 308 6.00 -8.63 21.23
N LYS A 309 6.38 -8.57 19.95
CA LYS A 309 7.29 -7.53 19.43
C LYS A 309 6.64 -6.13 19.35
N GLY A 310 5.31 -6.07 19.28
CA GLY A 310 4.57 -4.82 19.09
C GLY A 310 4.35 -4.45 17.62
N ASP A 311 4.64 -5.36 16.68
CA ASP A 311 4.30 -5.20 15.27
C ASP A 311 2.78 -5.31 15.03
N MET A 312 2.11 -6.08 15.91
CA MET A 312 0.69 -6.39 15.87
C MET A 312 0.08 -6.34 17.27
N SER A 313 -1.25 -6.39 17.31
CA SER A 313 -2.09 -6.55 18.49
C SER A 313 -2.94 -7.82 18.36
N ILE A 314 -3.52 -8.31 19.46
CA ILE A 314 -4.48 -9.43 19.42
C ILE A 314 -5.67 -9.06 18.53
N VAL A 315 -6.22 -7.85 18.74
CA VAL A 315 -7.33 -7.32 17.96
C VAL A 315 -6.86 -6.15 17.11
N GLY A 316 -7.11 -6.18 15.81
CA GLY A 316 -6.69 -5.19 14.86
C GLY A 316 -7.01 -5.57 13.41
N ASN A 317 -6.82 -4.63 12.49
CA ASN A 317 -6.98 -4.88 11.07
C ASN A 317 -5.90 -5.87 10.58
N ARG A 318 -6.28 -6.80 9.69
CA ARG A 318 -5.34 -7.83 9.24
C ARG A 318 -4.20 -7.20 8.41
N PRO A 319 -2.92 -7.49 8.71
CA PRO A 319 -1.80 -6.98 7.92
C PRO A 319 -1.84 -7.48 6.48
N LEU A 320 -1.64 -6.57 5.52
CA LEU A 320 -1.71 -6.90 4.10
C LEU A 320 -0.34 -7.19 3.51
N PRO A 321 -0.24 -8.08 2.49
CA PRO A 321 0.94 -8.16 1.65
C PRO A 321 1.25 -6.80 1.02
N LEU A 322 2.52 -6.57 0.68
CA LEU A 322 2.97 -5.33 0.04
C LEU A 322 2.15 -5.02 -1.23
N TYR A 323 2.02 -5.99 -2.14
CA TYR A 323 1.28 -5.84 -3.39
C TYR A 323 -0.21 -5.51 -3.20
N GLU A 324 -0.84 -5.99 -2.11
CA GLU A 324 -2.25 -5.71 -1.84
C GLU A 324 -2.41 -4.34 -1.21
N ALA A 325 -1.49 -3.96 -0.32
CA ALA A 325 -1.46 -2.62 0.26
C ALA A 325 -1.21 -1.55 -0.82
N GLU A 326 -0.40 -1.86 -1.84
CA GLU A 326 -0.18 -1.00 -3.01
C GLU A 326 -1.45 -0.77 -3.84
N LEU A 327 -2.41 -1.72 -3.83
CA LEU A 327 -3.69 -1.58 -4.53
C LEU A 327 -4.75 -0.82 -3.73
N LEU A 328 -4.52 -0.56 -2.44
CA LEU A 328 -5.45 0.11 -1.53
C LEU A 328 -5.03 1.56 -1.24
N THR A 329 -4.34 2.20 -2.19
CA THR A 329 -3.81 3.56 -2.05
C THR A 329 -4.86 4.66 -2.15
N SER A 330 -6.05 4.39 -2.69
CA SER A 330 -7.15 5.36 -2.72
C SER A 330 -7.53 5.82 -1.31
N ASP A 331 -7.81 7.12 -1.15
CA ASP A 331 -8.10 7.78 0.13
C ASP A 331 -9.08 6.99 1.02
N ASP A 332 -10.17 6.45 0.46
CA ASP A 332 -11.18 5.71 1.22
C ASP A 332 -10.64 4.43 1.86
N TRP A 333 -9.71 3.70 1.22
CA TRP A 333 -9.25 2.38 1.70
C TRP A 333 -7.96 2.44 2.51
N SER A 334 -7.26 3.57 2.44
CA SER A 334 -6.00 3.83 3.14
C SER A 334 -6.18 3.95 4.68
N GLU A 335 -7.38 4.33 5.12
CA GLU A 335 -7.66 4.64 6.52
C GLU A 335 -7.51 3.43 7.45
N ARG A 336 -7.72 2.21 6.94
CA ARG A 336 -7.49 0.97 7.70
C ARG A 336 -6.10 0.90 8.35
N PHE A 337 -5.10 1.52 7.73
CA PHE A 337 -3.73 1.53 8.23
C PHE A 337 -3.54 2.50 9.41
N MET A 338 -4.53 3.33 9.73
CA MET A 338 -4.53 4.19 10.92
C MET A 338 -4.93 3.44 12.19
N GLY A 339 -5.56 2.27 12.06
CA GLY A 339 -5.90 1.37 13.16
C GLY A 339 -4.76 0.41 13.53
N PRO A 340 -4.80 -0.20 14.73
CA PRO A 340 -3.86 -1.23 15.11
C PRO A 340 -3.97 -2.43 14.16
N ALA A 341 -2.84 -2.95 13.70
CA ALA A 341 -2.79 -4.20 12.96
C ALA A 341 -2.97 -5.38 13.93
N GLY A 342 -3.65 -6.46 13.53
CA GLY A 342 -3.91 -7.56 14.46
C GLY A 342 -4.24 -8.91 13.84
N ILE A 343 -4.34 -9.91 14.73
CA ILE A 343 -4.60 -11.31 14.36
C ILE A 343 -6.07 -11.49 13.96
N THR A 344 -6.97 -10.96 14.79
CA THR A 344 -8.41 -10.89 14.54
C THR A 344 -8.87 -9.44 14.46
N GLY A 345 -9.87 -9.14 13.65
CA GLY A 345 -10.40 -7.80 13.43
C GLY A 345 -11.90 -7.83 13.20
N LEU A 346 -12.50 -6.65 13.13
CA LEU A 346 -13.95 -6.49 13.03
C LEU A 346 -14.54 -7.31 11.88
N TRP A 347 -13.98 -7.21 10.68
CA TRP A 347 -14.51 -7.95 9.53
C TRP A 347 -14.37 -9.47 9.67
N GLN A 348 -13.30 -9.97 10.31
CA GLN A 348 -13.12 -11.40 10.54
C GLN A 348 -14.20 -11.95 11.48
N VAL A 349 -14.63 -11.15 12.45
CA VAL A 349 -15.73 -11.47 13.37
C VAL A 349 -17.08 -11.37 12.67
N GLU A 350 -17.33 -10.29 11.92
CA GLU A 350 -18.59 -10.09 11.20
C GLU A 350 -18.82 -11.13 10.09
N LYS A 351 -17.76 -11.52 9.37
CA LYS A 351 -17.84 -12.59 8.36
C LYS A 351 -18.32 -13.90 8.98
N ARG A 352 -17.82 -14.25 10.17
CA ARG A 352 -18.23 -15.47 10.89
C ARG A 352 -19.66 -15.39 11.43
N GLY A 353 -20.17 -14.19 11.68
CA GLY A 353 -21.54 -13.97 12.16
C GLY A 353 -22.59 -13.98 11.05
N LYS A 354 -22.21 -13.73 9.79
CA LYS A 354 -23.10 -13.74 8.63
C LYS A 354 -23.07 -15.09 7.90
N LYS A 355 -24.24 -15.62 7.53
CA LYS A 355 -24.33 -16.75 6.57
C LYS A 355 -24.15 -16.21 5.15
N GLY A 356 -22.95 -16.34 4.58
CA GLY A 356 -22.71 -15.99 3.17
C GLY A 356 -21.29 -15.46 2.89
N ALA A 357 -20.98 -15.28 1.60
CA ALA A 357 -19.73 -14.65 1.17
C ALA A 357 -19.80 -13.13 1.35
N MET A 358 -18.84 -12.57 2.09
CA MET A 358 -18.67 -11.13 2.24
C MET A 358 -17.83 -10.59 1.08
N SER A 359 -18.30 -9.50 0.44
CA SER A 359 -17.60 -8.85 -0.67
C SER A 359 -16.28 -8.21 -0.21
N GLU A 360 -15.39 -7.88 -1.15
CA GLU A 360 -14.14 -7.21 -0.81
C GLU A 360 -14.37 -5.80 -0.26
N GLU A 361 -15.32 -5.06 -0.84
CA GLU A 361 -15.69 -3.71 -0.42
C GLU A 361 -16.24 -3.71 1.02
N GLU A 362 -17.09 -4.67 1.38
CA GLU A 362 -17.61 -4.82 2.74
C GLU A 362 -16.47 -5.05 3.76
N ARG A 363 -15.46 -5.87 3.41
CA ARG A 363 -14.31 -6.13 4.30
C ARG A 363 -13.50 -4.87 4.53
N LYS A 364 -13.20 -4.13 3.47
CA LYS A 364 -12.43 -2.89 3.55
C LYS A 364 -13.19 -1.82 4.36
N ALA A 365 -14.51 -1.72 4.17
CA ALA A 365 -15.36 -0.80 4.92
C ALA A 365 -15.33 -1.11 6.43
N LEU A 366 -15.39 -2.39 6.81
CA LEU A 366 -15.29 -2.82 8.20
C LEU A 366 -13.89 -2.57 8.79
N ASP A 367 -12.82 -2.74 8.02
CA ASP A 367 -11.46 -2.37 8.44
C ASP A 367 -11.34 -0.86 8.74
N ASN A 368 -11.89 0.00 7.87
CA ASN A 368 -11.90 1.45 8.09
C ASN A 368 -12.77 1.84 9.29
N GLN A 369 -13.94 1.22 9.43
CA GLN A 369 -14.81 1.41 10.58
C GLN A 369 -14.07 1.10 11.88
N TYR A 370 -13.33 -0.03 11.91
CA TYR A 370 -12.53 -0.39 13.07
C TYR A 370 -11.42 0.65 13.33
N ALA A 371 -10.70 1.11 12.30
CA ALA A 371 -9.67 2.13 12.45
C ALA A 371 -10.21 3.44 13.06
N ARG A 372 -11.44 3.84 12.73
CA ARG A 372 -12.11 5.03 13.31
C ARG A 372 -12.60 4.85 14.75
N THR A 373 -13.00 3.63 15.12
CA THR A 373 -13.83 3.40 16.32
C THR A 373 -13.21 2.45 17.35
N TYR A 374 -12.00 1.92 17.09
CA TYR A 374 -11.40 0.94 17.99
C TYR A 374 -11.23 1.50 19.41
N SER A 375 -11.51 0.65 20.38
CA SER A 375 -11.34 0.94 21.80
C SER A 375 -11.03 -0.35 22.52
N PHE A 376 -10.37 -0.25 23.68
CA PHE A 376 -10.01 -1.43 24.47
C PHE A 376 -11.24 -2.31 24.78
N TRP A 377 -12.34 -1.72 25.23
CA TRP A 377 -13.58 -2.46 25.51
C TRP A 377 -14.26 -3.00 24.24
N GLY A 378 -14.15 -2.27 23.12
CA GLY A 378 -14.57 -2.77 21.82
C GLY A 378 -13.81 -4.03 21.42
N ASP A 379 -12.50 -4.07 21.66
CA ASP A 379 -11.66 -5.23 21.37
C ASP A 379 -12.03 -6.44 22.24
N ILE A 380 -12.26 -6.24 23.54
CA ILE A 380 -12.73 -7.31 24.43
C ILE A 380 -14.05 -7.89 23.92
N ARG A 381 -14.99 -7.03 23.50
CA ARG A 381 -16.27 -7.47 22.93
C ARG A 381 -16.06 -8.27 21.63
N LEU A 382 -15.14 -7.86 20.77
CA LEU A 382 -14.80 -8.60 19.54
C LEU A 382 -14.20 -9.97 19.85
N ILE A 383 -13.32 -10.08 20.83
CA ILE A 383 -12.75 -11.36 21.27
C ILE A 383 -13.86 -12.30 21.77
N LEU A 384 -14.75 -11.80 22.64
CA LEU A 384 -15.85 -12.59 23.16
C LEU A 384 -16.82 -13.06 22.07
N ARG A 385 -17.02 -12.26 21.00
CA ARG A 385 -17.79 -12.68 19.81
C ARG A 385 -17.04 -13.70 18.95
N THR A 386 -15.71 -13.72 19.01
CA THR A 386 -14.86 -14.63 18.22
C THR A 386 -14.89 -16.06 18.77
N ILE A 387 -14.96 -16.25 20.09
CA ILE A 387 -14.85 -17.57 20.75
C ILE A 387 -16.00 -18.52 20.37
N PRO A 388 -17.30 -18.14 20.43
CA PRO A 388 -18.40 -19.03 20.04
C PRO A 388 -18.34 -19.44 18.56
N ALA A 389 -17.83 -18.54 17.71
CA ALA A 389 -17.70 -18.78 16.27
C ALA A 389 -16.61 -19.80 15.91
N LEU A 390 -15.62 -20.04 16.79
CA LEU A 390 -14.61 -21.10 16.58
C LEU A 390 -15.20 -22.51 16.67
N PHE A 391 -16.34 -22.66 17.35
CA PHE A 391 -17.03 -23.94 17.51
C PHE A 391 -18.14 -24.16 16.47
N GLN A 392 -18.47 -23.14 15.67
CA GLN A 392 -19.37 -23.29 14.52
C GLN A 392 -18.58 -23.83 13.34
N LYS A 393 -18.77 -25.12 13.01
CA LYS A 393 -18.24 -25.71 11.79
C LYS A 393 -18.88 -25.03 10.58
N GLU A 394 -18.10 -24.29 9.80
CA GLU A 394 -18.46 -23.99 8.41
C GLU A 394 -18.34 -25.30 7.63
N ASN A 395 -19.45 -25.75 7.03
CA ASN A 395 -19.40 -26.79 6.01
C ASN A 395 -18.61 -26.22 4.82
N VAL A 396 -17.50 -26.89 4.52
CA VAL A 396 -16.54 -26.58 3.44
C VAL A 396 -17.22 -26.53 2.07
#